data_AF-A0A7T8JUK8-F1
#
_entry.id   AF-A0A7T8JUK8-F1
#
_cell.length_a   1.000
_cell.length_b   1.000
_cell.length_c   1.000
_cell.angle_alpha   90.00
_cell.angle_beta   90.00
_cell.angle_gamma   90.00
#
_symmetry.space_group_name_H-M   'P 1'
#
loop_
_entity.id
_entity.type
_entity.pdbx_description
1 polymer ?
#
loop_
_entity_poly.entity_id
_entity_poly.type
_entity_poly.pdbx_seq_one_letter_code
_entity_poly.pdbx_strand_id
1 'polypeptide(L)'
;MTNNAKAPKQVKKNPLDIDKQSFSSLTSYPIPPSYVFRAGKYRLWERLRRERFNAGLESLSASLPDYEAGVSKWTKGDIVERALNYIKALQAQRIPDDLQKRIKGLKRQNSKLREIIRSKLAQGMDPKEFSKLNLQEIQSLITSSVSEEAFL
;
A
#
# COMPACT_ATOMS: atom_id res chain seq x y z
N MET A 1 58.60 -26.05 44.95
CA MET A 1 58.14 -27.23 44.19
C MET A 1 56.71 -27.54 44.60
N THR A 2 55.71 -27.22 43.78
CA THR A 2 54.40 -27.89 43.79
C THR A 2 53.70 -27.54 42.48
N ASN A 3 53.52 -28.58 41.66
CA ASN A 3 52.80 -28.59 40.40
C ASN A 3 51.32 -28.34 40.66
N ASN A 4 50.68 -27.43 39.91
CA ASN A 4 49.22 -27.38 39.84
C ASN A 4 48.77 -27.77 38.44
N ALA A 5 48.29 -29.01 38.36
CA ALA A 5 47.74 -29.65 37.18
C ALA A 5 46.45 -28.94 36.75
N LYS A 6 46.37 -28.62 35.46
CA LYS A 6 45.21 -28.01 34.82
C LYS A 6 44.17 -29.11 34.58
N ALA A 7 43.02 -29.01 35.23
CA ALA A 7 41.90 -29.94 35.05
C ALA A 7 41.39 -29.93 33.59
N PRO A 8 40.98 -31.08 33.03
CA PRO A 8 40.46 -31.14 31.67
C PRO A 8 39.07 -30.51 31.58
N LYS A 9 38.89 -29.63 30.59
CA LYS A 9 37.59 -29.04 30.24
C LYS A 9 36.67 -30.14 29.71
N GLN A 10 35.55 -30.37 30.41
CA GLN A 10 34.43 -31.18 29.93
C GLN A 10 33.84 -30.52 28.68
N VAL A 11 34.07 -31.14 27.51
CA VAL A 11 33.42 -30.77 26.24
C VAL A 11 32.00 -31.31 26.30
N LYS A 12 31.01 -30.41 26.39
CA LYS A 12 29.60 -30.77 26.20
C LYS A 12 29.43 -31.28 24.76
N LYS A 13 29.17 -32.58 24.61
CA LYS A 13 28.79 -33.17 23.32
C LYS A 13 27.39 -32.66 22.96
N ASN A 14 27.27 -32.02 21.80
CA ASN A 14 25.97 -31.73 21.20
C ASN A 14 25.33 -33.07 20.78
N PRO A 15 24.04 -33.32 21.04
CA PRO A 15 23.39 -34.62 20.77
C PRO A 15 23.00 -34.82 19.30
N LEU A 16 23.74 -34.24 18.35
CA LEU A 16 23.44 -34.30 16.91
C LEU A 16 24.65 -34.76 16.08
N ASP A 17 25.51 -35.60 16.64
CA ASP A 17 26.40 -36.45 15.83
C ASP A 17 25.68 -37.77 15.57
N ILE A 18 24.80 -37.74 14.57
CA ILE A 18 24.29 -38.96 13.93
C ILE A 18 25.36 -39.39 12.93
N ASP A 19 25.85 -40.62 13.11
CA ASP A 19 26.82 -41.29 12.25
C ASP A 19 26.52 -41.06 10.77
N LYS A 20 27.41 -40.34 10.08
CA LYS A 20 27.36 -40.11 8.63
C LYS A 20 27.75 -41.34 7.81
N GLN A 21 27.72 -42.55 8.37
CA GLN A 21 28.24 -43.77 7.73
C GLN A 21 27.21 -44.87 7.51
N SER A 22 25.90 -44.58 7.55
CA SER A 22 24.87 -45.61 7.31
C SER A 22 23.70 -45.14 6.45
N PHE A 23 23.94 -44.31 5.43
CA PHE A 23 22.90 -43.86 4.51
C PHE A 23 23.27 -43.92 3.02
N SER A 24 24.31 -44.68 2.65
CA SER A 24 24.73 -44.86 1.25
C SER A 24 24.03 -46.02 0.52
N SER A 25 23.13 -46.78 1.17
CA SER A 25 22.47 -47.95 0.57
C SER A 25 20.97 -47.80 0.27
N LEU A 26 20.40 -46.58 0.35
CA LEU A 26 18.98 -46.32 0.08
C LEU A 26 18.70 -45.47 -1.16
N THR A 27 19.52 -45.58 -2.22
CA THR A 27 19.21 -44.97 -3.52
C THR A 27 19.28 -46.00 -4.65
N SER A 28 18.39 -46.98 -4.63
CA SER A 28 18.14 -47.84 -5.81
C SER A 28 16.67 -48.24 -5.96
N TYR A 29 15.75 -47.55 -5.30
CA TYR A 29 14.33 -47.72 -5.60
C TYR A 29 13.94 -46.77 -6.72
N PRO A 30 13.50 -47.27 -7.90
CA PRO A 30 12.96 -46.41 -8.93
C PRO A 30 11.77 -45.66 -8.32
N ILE A 31 11.87 -44.32 -8.28
CA ILE A 31 10.77 -43.47 -7.85
C ILE A 31 9.57 -43.83 -8.73
N PRO A 32 8.43 -44.28 -8.16
CA PRO A 32 7.28 -44.65 -8.96
C PRO A 32 6.87 -43.47 -9.84
N PRO A 33 6.57 -43.66 -11.14
CA PRO A 33 6.24 -42.57 -12.06
C PRO A 33 5.05 -41.71 -11.58
N SER A 34 4.19 -42.26 -10.73
CA SER A 34 3.08 -41.55 -10.07
C SER A 34 3.52 -40.43 -9.11
N TYR A 35 4.73 -40.50 -8.52
CA TYR A 35 5.29 -39.45 -7.67
C TYR A 35 5.98 -38.33 -8.46
N VAL A 36 6.57 -38.66 -9.61
CA VAL A 36 7.24 -37.68 -10.48
C VAL A 36 6.22 -36.73 -11.13
N PHE A 37 5.02 -37.25 -11.47
CA PHE A 37 3.93 -36.47 -12.07
C PHE A 37 3.32 -35.44 -11.10
N ARG A 38 3.26 -35.74 -9.79
CA ARG A 38 2.83 -34.78 -8.75
C ARG A 38 3.92 -33.74 -8.44
N ALA A 39 5.19 -34.14 -8.45
CA ALA A 39 6.30 -33.23 -8.20
C ALA A 39 6.39 -32.12 -9.26
N GLY A 40 6.11 -32.43 -10.53
CA GLY A 40 6.04 -31.44 -11.60
C GLY A 40 4.94 -30.38 -11.38
N LYS A 41 3.73 -30.81 -11.00
CA LYS A 41 2.62 -29.91 -10.67
C LYS A 41 2.94 -29.03 -9.45
N TYR A 42 3.49 -29.60 -8.39
CA TYR A 42 3.88 -28.84 -7.20
C TYR A 42 4.96 -27.79 -7.51
N ARG A 43 6.00 -28.16 -8.27
CA ARG A 43 7.04 -27.22 -8.71
C ARG A 43 6.46 -26.07 -9.52
N LEU A 44 5.53 -26.36 -10.43
CA LEU A 44 4.82 -25.33 -11.20
C LEU A 44 4.02 -24.40 -10.28
N TRP A 45 3.27 -24.95 -9.32
CA TRP A 45 2.44 -24.18 -8.41
C TRP A 45 3.26 -23.26 -7.50
N GLU A 46 4.36 -23.79 -6.96
CA GLU A 46 5.27 -23.02 -6.13
C GLU A 46 6.00 -21.93 -6.94
N ARG A 47 6.37 -22.22 -8.21
CA ARG A 47 6.90 -21.20 -9.13
C ARG A 47 5.88 -20.07 -9.33
N LEU A 48 4.66 -20.40 -9.73
CA LEU A 48 3.59 -19.41 -9.95
C LEU A 48 3.29 -18.61 -8.66
N ARG A 49 3.34 -19.25 -7.50
CA ARG A 49 3.17 -18.58 -6.20
C ARG A 49 4.27 -17.54 -5.97
N ARG A 50 5.53 -17.89 -6.23
CA ARG A 50 6.67 -16.96 -6.10
C ARG A 50 6.58 -15.82 -7.11
N GLU A 51 6.16 -16.11 -8.34
CA GLU A 51 5.96 -15.09 -9.38
C GLU A 51 4.91 -14.07 -8.94
N ARG A 52 3.74 -14.52 -8.47
CA ARG A 52 2.71 -13.62 -7.93
C ARG A 52 3.21 -12.80 -6.73
N PHE A 53 3.96 -13.43 -5.83
CA PHE A 53 4.54 -12.73 -4.69
C PHE A 53 5.55 -11.66 -5.11
N ASN A 54 6.45 -11.97 -6.04
CA ASN A 54 7.42 -11.01 -6.57
C ASN A 54 6.73 -9.87 -7.33
N ALA A 55 5.68 -10.16 -8.11
CA ALA A 55 4.88 -9.13 -8.77
C ALA A 55 4.21 -8.19 -7.74
N GLY A 56 3.73 -8.74 -6.62
CA GLY A 56 3.22 -7.94 -5.51
C GLY A 56 4.28 -7.03 -4.89
N LEU A 57 5.51 -7.52 -4.72
CA LEU A 57 6.62 -6.69 -4.23
C LEU A 57 7.00 -5.59 -5.21
N GLU A 58 6.99 -5.85 -6.52
CA GLU A 58 7.27 -4.85 -7.55
C GLU A 58 6.19 -3.76 -7.58
N SER A 59 4.91 -4.16 -7.47
CA SER A 59 3.81 -3.21 -7.37
C SER A 59 3.89 -2.37 -6.10
N LEU A 60 4.33 -2.97 -4.98
CA LEU A 60 4.50 -2.26 -3.72
C LEU A 60 5.66 -1.26 -3.82
N SER A 61 6.82 -1.68 -4.32
CA SER A 61 7.97 -0.79 -4.47
C SER A 61 7.66 0.37 -5.41
N ALA A 62 6.98 0.13 -6.53
CA ALA A 62 6.52 1.18 -7.45
C ALA A 62 5.57 2.22 -6.82
N SER A 63 4.93 1.88 -5.70
CA SER A 63 4.04 2.81 -4.98
C SER A 63 4.76 3.64 -3.91
N LEU A 64 6.04 3.35 -3.65
CA LEU A 64 6.82 4.04 -2.62
C LEU A 64 7.52 5.27 -3.21
N PRO A 65 7.68 6.34 -2.40
CA PRO A 65 8.53 7.45 -2.79
C PRO A 65 9.96 6.94 -2.99
N ASP A 66 10.68 7.56 -3.94
CA ASP A 66 12.09 7.30 -4.25
C ASP A 66 12.40 5.92 -4.88
N TYR A 67 11.37 5.14 -5.25
CA TYR A 67 11.61 3.91 -6.02
C TYR A 67 11.72 4.22 -7.51
N GLU A 68 12.89 3.94 -8.07
CA GLU A 68 13.14 3.99 -9.51
C GLU A 68 13.43 2.60 -10.04
N ALA A 69 12.51 2.09 -10.87
CA ALA A 69 12.64 0.78 -11.51
C ALA A 69 13.93 0.71 -12.34
N GLY A 70 14.76 -0.31 -12.08
CA GLY A 70 16.04 -0.52 -12.77
C GLY A 70 17.23 0.25 -12.21
N VAL A 71 17.01 1.28 -11.39
CA VAL A 71 18.07 2.05 -10.71
C VAL A 71 18.21 1.60 -9.26
N SER A 72 17.10 1.43 -8.56
CA SER A 72 17.07 1.03 -7.16
C SER A 72 16.95 -0.49 -7.00
N LYS A 73 18.03 -1.15 -6.56
CA LYS A 73 18.00 -2.57 -6.16
C LYS A 73 17.67 -2.69 -4.67
N TRP A 74 16.40 -2.61 -4.32
CA TRP A 74 15.96 -2.84 -2.94
C TRP A 74 15.82 -4.33 -2.68
N THR A 75 16.24 -4.76 -1.49
CA THR A 75 15.95 -6.13 -1.05
C THR A 75 14.47 -6.24 -0.68
N LYS A 76 13.96 -7.48 -0.63
CA LYS A 76 12.57 -7.72 -0.21
C LYS A 76 12.28 -7.18 1.19
N GLY A 77 13.26 -7.22 2.09
CA GLY A 77 13.17 -6.65 3.43
C GLY A 77 13.04 -5.13 3.37
N ASP A 78 13.88 -4.47 2.59
CA ASP A 78 13.87 -3.00 2.45
C ASP A 78 12.56 -2.48 1.89
N ILE A 79 11.98 -3.17 0.90
CA ILE A 79 10.68 -2.81 0.31
C ILE A 79 9.60 -2.78 1.40
N VAL A 80 9.55 -3.82 2.25
CA VAL A 80 8.56 -3.93 3.32
C VAL A 80 8.80 -2.89 4.41
N GLU A 81 10.05 -2.68 4.83
CA GLU A 81 10.38 -1.70 5.86
C GLU A 81 10.06 -0.27 5.41
N ARG A 82 10.44 0.09 4.18
CA ARG A 82 10.12 1.39 3.59
C ARG A 82 8.61 1.57 3.45
N ALA A 83 7.87 0.54 3.05
CA ALA A 83 6.41 0.60 3.01
C ALA A 83 5.78 0.85 4.38
N LEU A 84 6.26 0.14 5.42
CA LEU A 84 5.78 0.36 6.78
C LEU A 84 6.06 1.79 7.25
N ASN A 85 7.27 2.30 7.00
CA ASN A 85 7.64 3.67 7.37
C ASN A 85 6.82 4.71 6.61
N TYR A 86 6.57 4.48 5.32
CA TYR A 86 5.75 5.37 4.50
C TYR A 86 4.29 5.40 4.95
N ILE A 87 3.70 4.24 5.26
CA ILE A 87 2.33 4.16 5.81
C ILE A 87 2.26 4.91 7.15
N LYS A 88 3.23 4.71 8.04
CA LYS A 88 3.29 5.44 9.32
C LYS A 88 3.39 6.96 9.08
N ALA A 89 4.20 7.39 8.13
CA ALA A 89 4.33 8.80 7.77
C ALA A 89 3.01 9.37 7.23
N LEU A 90 2.33 8.66 6.33
CA LEU A 90 1.02 9.07 5.80
C LEU A 90 -0.06 9.13 6.88
N GLN A 91 -0.07 8.17 7.82
CA GLN A 91 -1.00 8.17 8.95
C GLN A 91 -0.68 9.30 9.94
N ALA A 92 0.60 9.64 10.12
CA ALA A 92 1.03 10.77 10.93
C ALA A 92 0.75 12.13 10.27
N GLN A 93 0.67 12.18 8.93
CA GLN A 93 0.15 13.33 8.18
C GLN A 93 -1.37 13.48 8.38
N ARG A 94 -1.78 13.73 9.63
CA ARG A 94 -3.09 14.28 9.92
C ARG A 94 -3.19 15.59 9.15
N ILE A 95 -4.27 15.76 8.37
CA ILE A 95 -4.55 17.06 7.73
C ILE A 95 -4.45 18.12 8.83
N PRO A 96 -3.53 19.09 8.73
CA PRO A 96 -3.34 20.11 9.75
C PRO A 96 -4.69 20.65 10.21
N ASP A 97 -4.92 20.71 11.52
CA ASP A 97 -6.22 21.12 12.07
C ASP A 97 -6.65 22.50 11.51
N ASP A 98 -5.68 23.34 11.15
CA ASP A 98 -5.91 24.63 10.49
C ASP A 98 -6.41 24.50 9.04
N LEU A 99 -5.92 23.52 8.27
CA LEU A 99 -6.48 23.22 6.95
C LEU A 99 -7.90 22.67 7.07
N GLN A 100 -8.19 21.84 8.07
CA GLN A 100 -9.55 21.35 8.31
C GLN A 100 -10.51 22.51 8.69
N LYS A 101 -10.08 23.41 9.59
CA LYS A 101 -10.83 24.63 9.94
C LYS A 101 -11.07 25.50 8.71
N ARG A 102 -10.05 25.69 7.86
CA ARG A 102 -10.14 26.49 6.64
C ARG A 102 -11.12 25.88 5.63
N ILE A 103 -11.06 24.56 5.41
CA ILE A 103 -12.03 23.84 4.56
C ILE A 103 -13.46 24.03 5.10
N LYS A 104 -13.66 23.91 6.43
CA LYS A 104 -14.97 24.13 7.05
C LYS A 104 -15.45 25.56 6.87
N GLY A 105 -14.56 26.55 7.00
CA GLY A 105 -14.84 27.96 6.74
C GLY A 105 -15.27 28.21 5.29
N LEU A 106 -14.50 27.69 4.33
CA LEU A 106 -14.79 27.79 2.90
C LEU A 106 -16.12 27.13 2.54
N LYS A 107 -16.44 25.96 3.12
CA LYS A 107 -17.75 25.31 2.92
C LYS A 107 -18.91 26.19 3.39
N ARG A 108 -18.77 26.84 4.56
CA ARG A 108 -19.80 27.77 5.08
C ARG A 108 -19.96 28.99 4.17
N GLN A 109 -18.85 29.58 3.71
CA GLN A 109 -18.88 30.72 2.80
C GLN A 109 -19.52 30.34 1.46
N ASN A 110 -19.14 29.19 0.88
CA ASN A 110 -19.71 28.71 -0.37
C ASN A 110 -21.22 28.45 -0.25
N SER A 111 -21.66 27.83 0.85
CA SER A 111 -23.09 27.63 1.12
C SER A 111 -23.86 28.95 1.22
N LYS A 112 -23.31 29.97 1.89
CA LYS A 112 -23.93 31.31 1.95
C LYS A 112 -23.99 31.97 0.58
N LEU A 113 -22.91 31.91 -0.19
CA LEU A 113 -22.86 32.49 -1.53
C LEU A 113 -23.90 31.82 -2.44
N ARG A 114 -24.01 30.49 -2.41
CA ARG A 114 -25.03 29.76 -3.16
C ARG A 114 -26.44 30.17 -2.78
N GLU A 115 -26.71 30.37 -1.49
CA GLU A 115 -28.04 30.82 -1.05
C GLU A 115 -28.37 32.24 -1.52
N ILE A 116 -27.40 33.16 -1.47
CA ILE A 116 -27.58 34.53 -1.98
C ILE A 116 -27.87 34.50 -3.48
N ILE A 117 -27.10 33.73 -4.25
CA ILE A 117 -27.29 33.61 -5.69
C ILE A 117 -28.67 33.01 -6.00
N ARG A 118 -29.06 31.93 -5.31
CA ARG A 118 -30.39 31.32 -5.45
C ARG A 118 -31.50 32.32 -5.16
N SER A 119 -31.41 33.06 -4.05
CA SER A 119 -32.43 34.04 -3.67
C SER A 119 -32.57 35.20 -4.66
N LYS A 120 -31.52 35.50 -5.44
CA LYS A 120 -31.56 36.58 -6.44
C LYS A 120 -31.99 36.08 -7.81
N LEU A 121 -31.46 34.93 -8.24
CA LEU A 121 -31.54 34.49 -9.63
C LEU A 121 -32.47 33.29 -9.85
N ALA A 122 -32.84 32.57 -8.79
CA ALA A 122 -33.59 31.32 -8.88
C ALA A 122 -34.53 31.14 -7.69
N GLN A 123 -35.38 32.13 -7.41
CA GLN A 123 -36.29 32.16 -6.25
C GLN A 123 -37.26 30.98 -6.21
N GLY A 124 -37.64 30.45 -7.38
CA GLY A 124 -38.53 29.28 -7.51
C GLY A 124 -37.83 27.92 -7.45
N MET A 125 -36.49 27.87 -7.41
CA MET A 125 -35.74 26.62 -7.38
C MET A 125 -35.50 26.17 -5.93
N ASP A 126 -35.71 24.87 -5.69
CA ASP A 126 -35.46 24.26 -4.38
C ASP A 126 -33.97 24.38 -3.99
N PRO A 127 -33.64 24.69 -2.73
CA PRO A 127 -32.24 24.80 -2.29
C PRO A 127 -31.39 23.57 -2.57
N LYS A 128 -31.96 22.35 -2.48
CA LYS A 128 -31.20 21.11 -2.73
C LYS A 128 -30.91 20.94 -4.21
N GLU A 129 -31.84 21.32 -5.07
CA GLU A 129 -31.65 21.29 -6.52
C GLU A 129 -30.57 22.29 -6.93
N PHE A 130 -30.66 23.54 -6.46
CA PHE A 130 -29.66 24.58 -6.72
C PHE A 130 -28.26 24.20 -6.20
N SER A 131 -28.18 23.49 -5.06
CA SER A 131 -26.89 23.07 -4.49
C SER A 131 -26.10 22.09 -5.36
N LYS A 132 -26.77 21.39 -6.28
CA LYS A 132 -26.15 20.42 -7.20
C LYS A 132 -25.57 21.08 -8.44
N LEU A 133 -25.93 22.34 -8.72
CA LEU A 133 -25.46 23.03 -9.91
C LEU A 133 -23.94 23.17 -9.90
N ASN A 134 -23.34 22.89 -11.05
CA ASN A 134 -21.93 23.11 -11.30
C ASN A 134 -21.65 24.61 -11.55
N LEU A 135 -20.38 24.99 -11.62
CA LEU A 135 -20.00 26.40 -11.78
C LEU A 135 -20.44 27.00 -13.12
N GLN A 136 -20.46 26.20 -14.20
CA GLN A 136 -20.87 26.66 -15.53
C GLN A 136 -22.36 26.96 -15.58
N GLU A 137 -23.18 26.11 -14.96
CA GLU A 137 -24.64 26.29 -14.86
C GLU A 137 -25.00 27.54 -14.04
N ILE A 138 -24.28 27.78 -12.94
CA ILE A 138 -24.45 29.01 -12.15
C ILE A 138 -24.03 30.22 -12.96
N GLN A 139 -22.94 30.12 -13.73
CA GLN A 139 -22.48 31.20 -14.59
C GLN A 139 -23.49 31.52 -15.70
N SER A 140 -24.13 30.52 -16.31
CA SER A 140 -25.18 30.75 -17.31
C SER A 140 -26.37 31.49 -16.71
N LEU A 141 -26.80 31.14 -15.49
CA LEU A 141 -27.89 31.84 -14.79
C LEU A 141 -27.57 33.32 -14.50
N ILE A 142 -26.33 33.60 -14.10
CA ILE A 142 -25.85 34.98 -13.87
C ILE A 142 -25.83 35.76 -15.20
N THR A 143 -25.34 35.13 -16.27
CA THR A 143 -25.20 35.81 -17.57
C THR A 143 -26.58 36.10 -18.17
N SER A 144 -27.54 35.18 -18.05
CA SER A 144 -28.92 35.40 -18.52
C SER A 144 -29.64 36.48 -17.73
N SER A 145 -29.46 36.55 -16.41
CA SER A 145 -30.10 37.60 -15.59
C SER A 145 -29.52 39.00 -15.87
N VAL A 146 -28.21 39.10 -16.11
CA VAL A 146 -27.56 40.38 -16.45
C VAL A 146 -28.02 40.88 -17.82
N SER A 147 -28.26 39.98 -18.78
CA SER A 147 -28.84 40.40 -20.06
C SER A 147 -30.28 40.90 -19.91
N GLU A 148 -31.10 40.32 -19.04
CA GLU A 148 -32.49 40.77 -18.83
C GLU A 148 -32.57 42.16 -18.15
N GLU A 149 -31.69 42.44 -17.17
CA GLU A 149 -31.62 43.77 -16.53
C GLU A 149 -31.06 44.85 -17.46
N ALA A 150 -30.25 44.50 -18.47
CA ALA A 150 -29.67 45.46 -19.41
C ALA A 150 -30.66 45.97 -20.48
N PHE A 151 -31.87 45.39 -20.56
CA PHE A 151 -32.93 45.81 -21.49
C PHE A 151 -34.09 46.56 -20.82
N LEU A 152 -33.99 46.84 -19.51
CA LEU A 152 -34.91 47.68 -18.73
C LEU A 152 -34.28 49.04 -18.44
#